data_AF-R7TUT2-F1
#
_entry.id   AF-R7TUT2-F1
#
_cell.length_a   1.000
_cell.length_b   1.000
_cell.length_c   1.000
_cell.angle_alpha   90.00
_cell.angle_beta   90.00
_cell.angle_gamma   90.00
#
_symmetry.space_group_name_H-M   'P 1'
#
loop_
_entity.id
_entity.type
_entity.pdbx_description
1 polymer ?
#
loop_
_entity_poly.entity_id
_entity_poly.type
_entity_poly.pdbx_seq_one_letter_code
_entity_poly.pdbx_strand_id
1 'polypeptide(L)' 'GFDELELQGHITKLHEYNEMKDVGQMLLGKLAVERGTTTKELYGEYGLDLND' A
#
# COMPACT_ATOMS: atom_id res chain seq x y z
N GLY A 1 -11.15 -31.21 -2.81
CA GLY A 1 -10.35 -30.16 -2.18
C GLY A 1 -9.69 -29.32 -3.26
N PHE A 2 -10.49 -28.54 -3.99
CA PHE A 2 -10.00 -27.52 -4.92
C PHE A 2 -10.08 -26.11 -4.28
N ASP A 3 -10.97 -25.94 -3.30
CA ASP A 3 -11.19 -24.70 -2.54
C ASP A 3 -9.96 -24.16 -1.78
N GLU A 4 -9.22 -25.05 -1.11
CA GLU A 4 -8.17 -24.63 -0.18
C GLU A 4 -6.95 -24.03 -0.89
N LEU A 5 -6.57 -24.57 -2.06
CA LEU A 5 -5.47 -24.02 -2.87
C LEU A 5 -5.81 -22.66 -3.49
N GLU A 6 -7.07 -22.48 -3.91
CA GLU A 6 -7.54 -21.21 -4.47
C GLU A 6 -7.55 -20.13 -3.36
N LEU A 7 -8.06 -20.48 -2.18
CA LEU A 7 -8.08 -19.61 -1.01
C LEU A 7 -6.66 -19.19 -0.57
N GLN A 8 -5.72 -20.14 -0.50
CA GLN A 8 -4.32 -19.85 -0.22
C GLN A 8 -3.73 -18.88 -1.26
N GLY A 9 -4.04 -19.10 -2.55
CA GLY A 9 -3.58 -18.24 -3.64
C GLY A 9 -4.09 -16.80 -3.53
N HIS A 10 -5.34 -16.61 -3.10
CA HIS A 10 -5.88 -15.28 -2.83
C HIS A 10 -5.25 -14.62 -1.60
N ILE A 11 -4.99 -15.38 -0.52
CA ILE A 11 -4.32 -14.90 0.69
C ILE A 11 -2.89 -14.42 0.36
N THR A 12 -2.12 -15.20 -0.40
CA THR A 12 -0.76 -14.81 -0.81
C THR A 12 -0.76 -13.51 -1.60
N LYS A 13 -1.64 -13.37 -2.59
CA LYS A 13 -1.73 -12.14 -3.39
C LYS A 13 -2.10 -10.92 -2.56
N LEU A 14 -2.99 -11.08 -1.58
CA LEU A 14 -3.35 -9.99 -0.68
C LEU A 14 -2.18 -9.57 0.21
N HIS A 15 -1.40 -10.53 0.73
CA HIS A 15 -0.19 -10.23 1.50
C HIS A 15 0.87 -9.52 0.65
N GLU A 16 1.12 -9.98 -0.59
CA GLU A 16 2.05 -9.32 -1.50
C GLU A 16 1.62 -7.88 -1.83
N TYR A 17 0.32 -7.67 -2.08
CA TYR A 17 -0.21 -6.32 -2.30
C TYR A 17 -0.04 -5.45 -1.04
N ASN A 18 -0.39 -5.96 0.14
CA ASN A 18 -0.26 -5.21 1.39
C ASN A 18 1.20 -4.86 1.69
N GLU A 19 2.13 -5.78 1.48
CA GLU A 19 3.55 -5.54 1.71
C GLU A 19 4.09 -4.43 0.79
N MET A 20 3.70 -4.44 -0.48
CA MET A 20 4.06 -3.37 -1.42
C MET A 20 3.43 -2.03 -1.03
N LYS A 21 2.16 -2.03 -0.62
CA LYS A 21 1.44 -0.83 -0.14
C LYS A 21 2.12 -0.23 1.09
N ASP A 22 2.51 -1.05 2.05
CA ASP A 22 3.18 -0.64 3.28
C ASP A 22 4.56 0.00 3.01
N VAL A 23 5.34 -0.59 2.10
CA VAL A 23 6.62 0.00 1.66
C VAL A 23 6.39 1.36 1.00
N GLY A 24 5.39 1.47 0.12
CA GLY A 24 5.03 2.75 -0.52
C GLY A 24 4.63 3.82 0.51
N GLN A 25 3.79 3.46 1.47
CA GLN A 25 3.38 4.34 2.57
C GLN A 25 4.56 4.80 3.42
N MET A 26 5.49 3.89 3.73
CA MET A 26 6.68 4.21 4.52
C MET A 26 7.58 5.22 3.79
N LEU A 27 7.78 5.04 2.48
CA LEU A 27 8.56 5.96 1.65
C LEU A 27 7.89 7.32 1.54
N LEU A 28 6.57 7.36 1.32
CA LEU A 28 5.80 8.60 1.30
C LEU A 28 5.83 9.32 2.65
N GLY A 29 5.79 8.58 3.76
CA GLY A 29 5.93 9.14 5.11
C GLY A 29 7.28 9.82 5.31
N LYS A 30 8.38 9.17 4.90
CA LYS A 30 9.72 9.78 4.93
C LYS A 30 9.80 11.02 4.04
N LEU A 31 9.26 10.94 2.82
CA LEU A 31 9.24 12.06 1.88
C LEU A 31 8.43 13.26 2.41
N ALA A 32 7.31 13.00 3.08
CA ALA A 32 6.47 14.02 3.70
C ALA A 32 7.24 14.81 4.76
N VAL A 33 7.98 14.10 5.62
CA VAL A 33 8.84 14.71 6.66
C VAL A 33 9.94 15.56 6.02
N GLU A 34 10.65 15.05 5.02
CA GLU A 34 11.72 15.79 4.32
C GLU A 34 11.21 17.04 3.60
N ARG A 35 10.00 16.99 3.03
CA ARG A 35 9.36 18.13 2.34
C ARG A 35 8.61 19.09 3.29
N GLY A 36 8.46 18.74 4.56
CA GLY A 36 7.64 19.51 5.51
C GLY A 36 6.14 19.56 5.15
N THR A 37 5.66 18.53 4.45
CA THR A 37 4.26 18.38 4.02
C THR A 37 3.64 17.17 4.71
N THR A 38 2.34 16.96 4.54
CA THR A 38 1.64 15.78 5.05
C THR A 38 1.62 14.67 4.00
N THR A 39 1.55 13.42 4.43
CA THR A 39 1.34 12.29 3.51
C THR A 39 0.08 12.49 2.68
N LYS A 40 -1.01 13.00 3.26
CA LYS A 40 -2.27 13.27 2.53
C LYS A 40 -2.10 14.21 1.35
N GLU A 41 -1.26 15.23 1.47
CA GLU A 41 -0.95 16.15 0.36
C GLU A 41 -0.15 15.44 -0.74
N LEU A 42 0.84 14.62 -0.38
CA LEU A 42 1.58 13.81 -1.35
C LEU A 42 0.68 12.79 -2.06
N TYR A 43 -0.26 12.17 -1.36
CA TYR A 43 -1.25 11.29 -1.98
C TYR A 43 -2.05 12.00 -3.06
N GLY A 44 -2.48 13.24 -2.79
CA GLY A 44 -3.14 14.08 -3.79
C GLY A 44 -2.22 14.46 -4.97
N GLU A 45 -0.94 14.78 -4.70
CA GLU A 45 0.07 15.11 -5.72
C GLU A 45 0.35 13.92 -6.67
N TYR A 46 0.43 12.71 -6.12
CA TYR A 46 0.73 11.48 -6.85
C TYR A 46 -0.53 10.77 -7.37
N GLY A 47 -1.73 11.31 -7.14
CA GLY A 47 -3.00 10.71 -7.59
C GLY A 47 -3.33 9.38 -6.91
N LEU A 48 -2.87 9.19 -5.67
CA LEU A 48 -3.10 8.00 -4.85
C LEU A 48 -4.36 8.17 -3.98
N ASP A 49 -5.16 7.11 -3.85
CA ASP A 49 -6.27 7.05 -2.90
C ASP A 49 -5.83 6.38 -1.60
N LEU A 50 -6.21 6.97 -0.47
CA LEU A 50 -5.98 6.40 0.86
C LEU A 50 -7.01 5.32 1.23
N ASN A 51 -8.13 5.23 0.50
CA ASN A 51 -9.27 4.39 0.85
C ASN A 51 -9.36 3.06 0.09
N ASP A 52 -8.31 2.66 -0.63
CA ASP A 52 -8.23 1.33 -1.25
C ASP A 52 -8.20 0.21 -0.20
#